data_AF-A0A1I9GAU7-F1
#
_entry.id   AF-A0A1I9GAU7-F1
#
_cell.length_a   1.000
_cell.length_b   1.000
_cell.length_c   1.000
_cell.angle_alpha   90.00
_cell.angle_beta   90.00
_cell.angle_gamma   90.00
#
_symmetry.space_group_name_H-M   'P 1'
#
loop_
_entity.id
_entity.type
_entity.pdbx_description
1 polymer ?
#
loop_
_entity_poly.entity_id
_entity_poly.type
_entity_poly.pdbx_seq_one_letter_code
_entity_poly.pdbx_strand_id
1 'polypeptide(L)'
;NIFAKIRKGSKYPQKIGKFDVKYVRDLTIGYDNEQPGNKPILPLSTSSEMITFTLSDGSWATIRASGTEPKIKYYIEFKSPPGKTKKYFL
;
A
#
# COMPACT_ATOMS: atom_id res chain seq x y z
N ASN A 1 -12.92 -6.64 9.83
CA ASN A 1 -12.60 -6.07 8.51
C ASN A 1 -11.14 -6.38 8.16
N ILE A 2 -10.82 -6.77 6.91
CA ILE A 2 -9.46 -7.06 6.44
C ILE A 2 -8.51 -5.86 6.59
N PHE A 3 -8.99 -4.63 6.35
CA PHE A 3 -8.18 -3.41 6.50
C PHE A 3 -7.77 -3.17 7.95
N ALA A 4 -8.66 -3.44 8.92
CA ALA A 4 -8.32 -3.39 10.34
C ALA A 4 -7.24 -4.42 10.71
N LYS A 5 -7.25 -5.61 10.08
CA LYS A 5 -6.20 -6.62 10.28
C LYS A 5 -4.87 -6.17 9.69
N ILE A 6 -4.88 -5.56 8.51
CA ILE A 6 -3.68 -4.96 7.88
C ILE A 6 -3.10 -3.86 8.78
N ARG A 7 -3.96 -3.06 9.42
CA ARG A 7 -3.52 -1.99 10.32
C ARG A 7 -2.92 -2.49 11.63
N LYS A 8 -3.17 -3.72 12.08
CA LYS A 8 -2.65 -4.38 13.32
C LYS A 8 -2.18 -3.41 14.44
N GLY A 9 -3.03 -2.45 14.84
CA GLY A 9 -2.67 -1.42 15.84
C GLY A 9 -1.64 -0.39 15.37
N SER A 10 -1.83 0.17 14.16
CA SER A 10 -0.91 1.07 13.44
C SER A 10 0.45 0.46 13.07
N LYS A 11 0.57 -0.87 13.15
CA LYS A 11 1.76 -1.63 12.73
C LYS A 11 1.42 -2.36 11.44
N TYR A 12 1.51 -1.64 10.34
CA TYR A 12 1.38 -2.19 8.99
C TYR A 12 2.37 -3.34 8.73
N PRO A 13 2.13 -4.21 7.73
CA PRO A 13 3.12 -5.20 7.29
C PRO A 13 4.47 -4.53 7.02
N GLN A 14 5.55 -5.10 7.55
CA GLN A 14 6.90 -4.59 7.35
C GLN A 14 7.59 -5.21 6.14
N LYS A 15 7.01 -6.29 5.59
CA LYS A 15 7.49 -6.98 4.40
C LYS A 15 6.31 -7.38 3.51
N ILE A 16 6.54 -7.34 2.20
CA ILE A 16 5.66 -7.91 1.18
C ILE A 16 6.52 -8.80 0.28
N GLY A 17 6.26 -10.10 0.31
CA GLY A 17 7.17 -11.09 -0.25
C GLY A 17 8.56 -10.97 0.36
N LYS A 18 9.58 -10.80 -0.48
CA LYS A 18 10.98 -10.61 -0.06
C LYS A 18 11.39 -9.15 0.17
N PHE A 19 10.52 -8.20 -0.11
CA PHE A 19 10.84 -6.78 -0.05
C PHE A 19 10.39 -6.17 1.26
N ASP A 20 11.22 -5.30 1.81
CA ASP A 20 10.84 -4.48 2.95
C ASP A 20 9.87 -3.39 2.51
N VAL A 21 8.87 -3.11 3.35
CA VAL A 21 7.99 -1.96 3.17
C VAL A 21 8.76 -0.72 3.61
N LYS A 22 9.02 0.17 2.65
CA LYS A 22 9.73 1.42 2.86
C LYS A 22 8.79 2.51 3.38
N TYR A 23 7.64 2.66 2.73
CA TYR A 23 6.61 3.63 3.10
C TYR A 23 5.22 3.02 3.07
N VAL A 24 4.33 3.60 3.86
CA VAL A 24 2.92 3.30 3.91
C VAL A 24 2.13 4.59 3.82
N ARG A 25 1.19 4.61 2.88
CA ARG A 25 0.15 5.63 2.76
C ARG A 25 -1.20 4.98 2.99
N ASP A 26 -1.92 5.42 4.00
CA ASP A 26 -3.30 5.04 4.30
C ASP A 26 -4.17 6.29 4.24
N LEU A 27 -4.84 6.47 3.10
CA LEU A 27 -5.72 7.63 2.86
C LEU A 27 -7.05 7.52 3.59
N THR A 28 -7.34 6.38 4.23
CA THR A 28 -8.55 6.22 5.02
C THR A 28 -8.41 6.85 6.40
N ILE A 29 -7.22 6.77 7.01
CA ILE A 29 -6.94 7.36 8.32
C ILE A 29 -6.08 8.63 8.26
N GLY A 30 -5.61 9.01 7.06
CA GLY A 30 -4.77 10.19 6.87
C GLY A 30 -3.34 10.00 7.35
N TYR A 31 -2.77 8.82 7.12
CA TYR A 31 -1.40 8.50 7.46
C TYR A 31 -0.55 8.36 6.19
N ASP A 32 0.61 8.99 6.15
CA ASP A 32 1.59 8.81 5.08
C ASP A 32 3.00 9.12 5.58
N ASN A 33 3.80 8.09 5.86
CA ASN A 33 5.16 8.27 6.37
C ASN A 33 6.22 8.56 5.31
N GLU A 34 5.83 8.66 4.03
CA GLU A 34 6.70 9.21 2.99
C GLU A 34 6.76 10.74 3.08
N GLN A 35 5.76 11.36 3.69
CA GLN A 35 5.55 12.80 3.69
C GLN A 35 5.86 13.43 5.07
N PRO A 36 6.24 14.72 5.12
CA PRO A 36 6.52 15.42 6.37
C PRO A 36 5.36 15.33 7.37
N GLY A 37 5.68 15.06 8.63
CA GLY A 37 4.69 14.96 9.71
C GLY A 37 3.76 13.75 9.61
N ASN A 38 4.08 12.75 8.79
CA ASN A 38 3.31 11.54 8.57
C ASN A 38 1.89 11.78 8.00
N LYS A 39 1.73 12.84 7.20
CA LYS A 39 0.44 13.28 6.64
C LYS A 39 0.44 13.22 5.11
N PRO A 40 -0.60 12.66 4.49
CA PRO A 40 -0.68 12.60 3.04
C PRO A 40 -0.88 14.00 2.43
N ILE A 41 -0.27 14.22 1.27
CA ILE A 41 -0.55 15.37 0.40
C ILE A 41 -1.78 15.14 -0.47
N LEU A 42 -2.22 13.88 -0.58
CA LEU A 42 -3.40 13.48 -1.36
C LEU A 42 -4.68 13.61 -0.51
N PRO A 43 -5.85 13.85 -1.15
CA PRO A 43 -7.13 13.89 -0.46
C PRO A 43 -7.41 12.59 0.31
N LEU A 44 -8.05 12.73 1.48
CA LEU A 44 -8.48 11.59 2.26
C LEU A 44 -9.68 10.91 1.62
N SER A 45 -9.73 9.58 1.76
CA SER A 45 -10.84 8.73 1.34
C SER A 45 -11.42 8.05 2.58
N THR A 46 -12.01 8.83 3.48
CA THR A 46 -12.52 8.31 4.76
C THR A 46 -13.71 7.37 4.59
N SER A 47 -14.44 7.48 3.48
CA SER A 47 -15.59 6.63 3.12
C SER A 47 -15.20 5.37 2.33
N SER A 48 -13.94 5.22 1.91
CA SER A 48 -13.49 4.06 1.15
C SER A 48 -12.05 3.69 1.50
N GLU A 49 -11.88 2.43 1.94
CA GLU A 49 -10.61 1.88 2.37
C GLU A 49 -9.54 1.95 1.26
N MET A 50 -8.36 2.51 1.53
CA MET A 50 -7.25 2.59 0.58
C MET A 50 -5.89 2.67 1.28
N ILE A 51 -5.07 1.64 1.08
CA ILE A 51 -3.72 1.54 1.66
C ILE A 51 -2.72 1.23 0.53
N THR A 52 -1.66 2.01 0.44
CA THR A 52 -0.55 1.83 -0.50
C THR A 52 0.74 1.56 0.25
N PHE A 53 1.48 0.55 -0.22
CA PHE A 53 2.79 0.17 0.27
C PHE A 53 3.82 0.46 -0.80
N THR A 54 4.81 1.29 -0.47
CA THR A 54 6.00 1.50 -1.31
C THR A 54 7.09 0.59 -0.78
N LEU A 55 7.66 -0.24 -1.65
CA LEU A 55 8.67 -1.24 -1.32
C LEU A 55 10.10 -0.68 -1.47
N SER A 56 11.06 -1.33 -0.83
CA SER A 56 12.47 -0.90 -0.82
C SER A 56 13.14 -0.88 -2.20
N ASP A 57 12.63 -1.66 -3.16
CA ASP A 57 13.10 -1.67 -4.56
C ASP A 57 12.41 -0.61 -5.45
N GLY A 58 11.50 0.19 -4.89
CA GLY A 58 10.71 1.19 -5.59
C GLY A 58 9.46 0.64 -6.28
N SER A 59 9.16 -0.66 -6.15
CA SER A 59 7.86 -1.24 -6.49
C SER A 59 6.80 -0.75 -5.50
N TRP A 60 5.52 -0.87 -5.85
CA TRP A 60 4.44 -0.52 -4.93
C TRP A 60 3.19 -1.39 -5.13
N ALA A 61 2.37 -1.45 -4.09
CA ALA A 61 1.09 -2.15 -4.12
C ALA A 61 0.02 -1.36 -3.38
N THR A 62 -1.16 -1.23 -3.96
CA THR A 62 -2.32 -0.60 -3.35
C THR A 62 -3.44 -1.61 -3.18
N ILE A 63 -4.01 -1.70 -1.99
CA ILE A 63 -5.25 -2.41 -1.70
C ILE A 63 -6.35 -1.38 -1.39
N ARG A 64 -7.51 -1.54 -2.02
CA ARG A 64 -8.66 -0.66 -1.79
C ARG A 64 -9.99 -1.39 -1.76
N ALA A 65 -10.96 -0.86 -1.02
CA ALA A 65 -12.35 -1.26 -1.17
C ALA A 65 -12.94 -0.64 -2.44
N SER A 66 -13.88 -1.34 -3.05
CA SER A 66 -14.78 -0.74 -4.04
C SER A 66 -15.84 0.09 -3.30
N GLY A 67 -16.21 1.25 -3.85
CA GLY A 67 -17.22 2.13 -3.25
C GLY A 67 -18.66 1.71 -3.52
N THR A 68 -18.90 0.86 -4.52
CA THR A 68 -20.25 0.54 -5.02
C THR A 68 -20.66 -0.93 -4.81
N GLU A 69 -19.69 -1.81 -4.55
CA GLU A 69 -19.92 -3.26 -4.46
C GLU A 69 -18.99 -3.85 -3.39
N PRO A 70 -19.32 -5.00 -2.77
CA PRO A 70 -18.50 -5.63 -1.74
C PRO A 70 -17.27 -6.34 -2.36
N LYS A 71 -16.39 -5.57 -3.00
CA LYS A 71 -15.19 -6.04 -3.71
C LYS A 71 -13.94 -5.37 -3.16
N ILE A 72 -12.84 -6.11 -3.17
CA ILE A 72 -11.49 -5.58 -2.93
C ILE A 72 -10.78 -5.47 -4.28
N LYS A 73 -10.18 -4.31 -4.56
CA LYS A 73 -9.31 -4.11 -5.72
C LYS A 73 -7.87 -4.00 -5.25
N TYR A 74 -6.97 -4.62 -5.99
CA TYR A 74 -5.53 -4.52 -5.76
C TYR A 74 -4.82 -4.09 -7.04
N TYR A 75 -3.84 -3.21 -6.89
CA TYR A 75 -2.96 -2.73 -7.95
C TYR A 75 -1.54 -3.01 -7.50
N ILE A 76 -0.72 -3.55 -8.38
CA ILE A 76 0.66 -3.88 -8.07
C ILE A 76 1.51 -3.43 -9.25
N GLU A 77 2.55 -2.66 -8.96
CA GLU A 77 3.55 -2.26 -9.94
C GLU A 77 4.91 -2.75 -9.46
N PHE A 78 5.59 -3.50 -10.34
CA PHE A 78 6.93 -4.00 -10.08
C PHE A 78 7.95 -3.24 -10.90
N LYS A 79 8.97 -2.72 -10.22
CA LYS A 79 10.09 -2.08 -10.88
C LYS A 79 11.20 -3.10 -11.15
N SER A 80 11.62 -3.19 -12.40
CA SER A 80 12.73 -4.05 -12.81
C SER A 80 13.77 -3.24 -13.60
N PRO A 81 15.07 -3.58 -13.49
CA PRO A 81 16.08 -3.01 -14.38
C PRO A 81 15.78 -3.39 -15.84
N PRO A 82 16.08 -2.50 -16.82
CA PRO A 82 15.93 -2.81 -18.23
C PRO A 82 16.61 -4.14 -18.62
N GLY A 83 15.96 -4.93 -19.46
CA GLY A 83 16.51 -6.18 -19.99
C GLY A 83 16.58 -7.35 -19.00
N LYS A 84 16.08 -7.20 -17.76
CA LYS A 84 16.04 -8.30 -16.77
C LYS A 84 14.62 -8.81 -16.55
N THR A 85 14.35 -10.01 -17.04
CA THR A 85 13.14 -10.76 -16.64
C THR A 85 13.34 -11.33 -15.25
N LYS A 86 12.65 -10.77 -14.26
CA LYS A 86 12.57 -11.36 -12.92
C LYS A 86 11.19 -11.98 -12.73
N LYS A 87 11.15 -13.30 -12.60
CA LYS A 87 9.94 -14.00 -12.16
C LYS A 87 9.81 -13.81 -10.65
N TYR A 88 8.97 -12.88 -10.26
CA TYR A 88 8.54 -12.76 -8.87
C TYR A 88 7.24 -13.55 -8.75
N PHE A 89 7.29 -14.71 -8.09
CA PHE A 89 6.09 -15.35 -7.60
C PHE A 89 5.75 -14.66 -6.28
N LEU A 90 4.61 -13.98 -6.24
CA LEU A 90 3.98 -13.52 -5.00
C LEU A 90 3.30 -14.70 -4.31
#